data_AF-A0A673X0Q6-F1
#
_entry.id   AF-A0A673X0Q6-F1
#
_cell.length_a   1.000
_cell.length_b   1.000
_cell.length_c   1.000
_cell.angle_alpha   90.00
_cell.angle_beta   90.00
_cell.angle_gamma   90.00
#
_symmetry.space_group_name_H-M   'P 1'
#
loop_
_entity.id
_entity.type
_entity.pdbx_description
1 polymer ?
#
loop_
_entity_poly.entity_id
_entity_poly.type
_entity_poly.pdbx_seq_one_letter_code
_entity_poly.pdbx_strand_id
1 'polypeptide(L)'
;MTYPTRIVTDQPTKSDRDPSISPDVPLVKNMEYQHKVFVNRSVPLENIKCYGFDMDYTLAEYKSPDYEDLGFELLRDRLVSIGYPHELLHYTYDPTFPTRGLVFDTMYGNLLKVDSNGNILLCSHGFTFLKRTEDVGDQGSLILTLVRSNCEHLSQ
;
A
#
# COMPACT_ATOMS: atom_id res chain seq x y z
N MET A 1 28.07 12.11 -6.81
CA MET A 1 27.96 11.00 -7.78
C MET A 1 26.50 10.87 -8.13
N THR A 2 26.13 11.29 -9.34
CA THR A 2 24.74 11.44 -9.77
C THR A 2 24.39 10.24 -10.64
N TYR A 3 23.41 9.43 -10.23
CA TYR A 3 22.89 8.35 -11.05
C TYR A 3 21.71 8.86 -11.88
N PRO A 4 21.67 8.58 -13.21
CA PRO A 4 20.64 9.11 -14.08
C PRO A 4 19.38 8.23 -14.02
N THR A 5 18.27 8.82 -13.57
CA THR A 5 16.95 8.22 -13.78
C THR A 5 16.61 8.32 -15.27
N ARG A 6 16.61 7.19 -15.98
CA ARG A 6 16.09 7.10 -17.35
C ARG A 6 14.58 7.32 -17.31
N ILE A 7 14.15 8.54 -17.62
CA ILE A 7 12.78 8.82 -18.03
C ILE A 7 12.65 8.29 -19.45
N VAL A 8 11.89 7.21 -19.62
CA VAL A 8 11.42 6.80 -20.96
C VAL A 8 10.42 7.86 -21.41
N THR A 9 10.87 8.76 -22.30
CA THR A 9 9.96 9.66 -23.00
C THR A 9 9.31 8.88 -24.13
N ASP A 10 8.13 8.31 -23.90
CA ASP A 10 7.29 7.81 -24.99
C ASP A 10 6.79 9.01 -25.79
N GLN A 11 7.32 9.16 -27.00
CA GLN A 11 6.84 10.11 -28.00
C GLN A 11 5.48 9.63 -28.52
N PRO A 12 4.47 10.50 -28.68
CA PRO A 12 3.17 10.09 -29.19
C PRO A 12 3.28 9.72 -30.67
N THR A 13 3.13 8.43 -30.97
CA THR A 13 2.94 7.93 -32.34
C THR A 13 1.55 8.31 -32.84
N LYS A 14 1.49 8.57 -34.15
CA LYS A 14 0.37 9.19 -34.86
C LYS A 14 -0.92 8.37 -34.75
N SER A 15 -2.03 9.11 -34.80
CA SER A 15 -3.41 8.65 -34.69
C SER A 15 -3.82 7.65 -35.78
N ASP A 16 -4.16 6.42 -35.37
CA ASP A 16 -5.05 5.54 -36.14
C ASP A 16 -6.48 5.77 -35.62
N ARG A 17 -7.28 6.53 -36.39
CA ARG A 17 -8.70 6.75 -36.10
C ARG A 17 -9.50 5.56 -36.63
N ASP A 18 -10.10 4.79 -35.74
CA ASP A 18 -11.17 3.85 -36.09
C ASP A 18 -12.42 4.64 -36.54
N PRO A 19 -12.93 4.47 -37.77
CA PRO A 19 -14.06 5.26 -38.30
C PRO A 19 -15.41 5.01 -37.63
N SER A 20 -15.52 4.11 -36.65
CA SER A 20 -16.80 3.64 -36.09
C SER A 20 -17.30 4.40 -34.85
N ILE A 21 -16.63 5.46 -34.41
CA ILE A 21 -17.02 6.23 -33.21
C ILE A 21 -18.03 7.34 -33.58
N SER A 22 -19.21 7.32 -32.97
CA SER A 22 -20.26 8.32 -33.19
C SER A 22 -19.80 9.74 -32.78
N PRO A 23 -20.25 10.80 -33.49
CA PRO A 23 -19.74 12.15 -33.29
C PRO A 23 -20.17 12.83 -31.97
N ASP A 24 -21.07 12.21 -31.21
CA ASP A 24 -21.71 12.81 -30.03
C ASP A 24 -21.09 12.41 -28.68
N VAL A 25 -20.00 11.63 -28.68
CA VAL A 25 -19.24 11.39 -27.44
C VAL A 25 -18.12 12.43 -27.37
N PRO A 26 -18.13 13.39 -26.41
CA PRO A 26 -17.00 14.26 -26.21
C PRO A 26 -15.79 13.39 -25.89
N LEU A 27 -14.80 13.37 -26.80
CA LEU A 27 -13.47 12.85 -26.52
C LEU A 27 -12.96 13.60 -25.30
N VAL A 28 -13.04 12.96 -24.13
CA VAL A 28 -12.51 13.51 -22.89
C VAL A 28 -11.03 13.72 -23.14
N LYS A 29 -10.66 15.01 -23.30
CA LYS A 29 -9.29 15.48 -23.46
C LYS A 29 -8.42 14.79 -22.41
N ASN A 30 -7.22 14.38 -22.83
CA ASN A 30 -6.15 13.80 -22.02
C ASN A 30 -6.14 14.35 -20.58
N MET A 31 -6.89 13.71 -19.67
CA MET A 31 -6.82 14.02 -18.25
C MET A 31 -5.47 13.54 -17.75
N GLU A 32 -4.79 14.40 -17.00
CA GLU A 32 -3.61 14.01 -16.23
C GLU A 32 -3.96 12.80 -15.37
N TYR A 33 -3.03 11.85 -15.29
CA TYR A 33 -3.24 10.58 -14.58
C TYR A 33 -3.76 10.79 -13.14
N GLN A 34 -3.32 11.88 -12.49
CA GLN A 34 -3.70 12.25 -11.12
C GLN A 34 -5.17 12.63 -10.94
N HIS A 35 -5.89 12.97 -12.02
CA HIS A 35 -7.30 13.35 -11.96
C HIS A 35 -8.24 12.24 -12.45
N LYS A 36 -7.72 11.05 -12.74
CA LYS A 36 -8.52 9.93 -13.26
C LYS A 36 -9.18 9.14 -12.13
N VAL A 37 -10.40 8.67 -12.39
CA VAL A 37 -11.09 7.67 -11.55
C VAL A 37 -10.92 6.30 -12.22
N PHE A 38 -10.33 5.34 -11.49
CA PHE A 38 -10.13 3.97 -11.97
C PHE A 38 -11.37 3.11 -11.71
N VAL A 39 -11.68 2.19 -12.62
CA VAL A 39 -12.90 1.37 -12.58
C VAL A 39 -12.54 -0.11 -12.53
N ASN A 40 -12.88 -0.78 -11.43
CA ASN A 40 -12.76 -2.24 -11.31
C ASN A 40 -14.05 -2.96 -11.74
N ARG A 41 -15.21 -2.37 -11.46
CA ARG A 41 -16.55 -2.88 -11.83
C ARG A 41 -17.40 -1.72 -12.33
N SER A 42 -18.26 -2.00 -13.31
CA SER A 42 -19.19 -0.99 -13.85
C SER A 42 -20.20 -0.55 -12.80
N VAL A 43 -20.33 0.76 -12.59
CA VAL A 43 -21.31 1.37 -11.67
C VAL A 43 -22.03 2.51 -12.41
N PRO A 44 -23.32 2.39 -12.71
CA PRO A 44 -24.10 3.47 -13.32
C PRO A 44 -24.43 4.54 -12.27
N LEU A 45 -23.69 5.66 -12.28
CA LEU A 45 -23.82 6.72 -11.27
C LEU A 45 -25.21 7.38 -11.24
N GLU A 46 -25.96 7.36 -12.34
CA GLU A 46 -27.35 7.85 -12.43
C GLU A 46 -28.31 7.17 -11.43
N ASN A 47 -27.99 5.93 -11.05
CA ASN A 47 -28.81 5.13 -10.14
C ASN A 47 -28.48 5.37 -8.66
N ILE A 48 -27.37 6.07 -8.36
CA ILE A 48 -26.96 6.38 -6.99
C ILE A 48 -27.74 7.60 -6.47
N LYS A 49 -28.38 7.46 -5.31
CA LYS A 49 -29.19 8.54 -4.70
C LYS A 49 -28.52 9.22 -3.51
N CYS A 50 -27.58 8.55 -2.88
CA CYS A 50 -26.86 9.04 -1.71
C CYS A 50 -25.36 8.82 -1.89
N TYR A 51 -24.57 9.80 -1.47
CA TYR A 51 -23.10 9.73 -1.45
C TYR A 51 -22.65 9.89 -0.01
N GLY A 52 -22.11 8.82 0.56
CA GLY A 52 -21.50 8.83 1.89
C GLY A 52 -20.01 9.07 1.78
N PHE A 53 -19.45 9.86 2.71
CA PHE A 53 -18.03 10.13 2.80
C PHE A 53 -17.53 9.68 4.17
N ASP A 54 -16.40 8.97 4.18
CA ASP A 54 -15.59 8.82 5.37
C ASP A 54 -14.77 10.10 5.61
N MET A 55 -14.24 10.30 6.82
CA MET A 55 -13.51 11.52 7.18
C MET A 55 -12.01 11.34 7.01
N ASP A 56 -11.38 10.52 7.86
CA ASP A 56 -9.93 10.42 7.98
C ASP A 56 -9.33 9.71 6.76
N TYR A 57 -8.32 10.32 6.13
CA TYR A 57 -7.73 9.87 4.87
C TYR A 57 -8.70 9.80 3.67
N THR A 58 -9.91 10.36 3.79
CA THR A 58 -10.89 10.49 2.68
C THR A 58 -11.21 11.96 2.39
N LEU A 59 -11.79 12.69 3.36
CA LEU A 59 -12.01 14.14 3.25
C LEU A 59 -10.87 14.92 3.91
N ALA A 60 -10.38 14.42 5.04
CA ALA A 60 -9.24 14.97 5.75
C ALA A 60 -7.97 14.20 5.35
N GLU A 61 -7.23 14.74 4.37
CA GLU A 61 -5.93 14.22 3.98
C GLU A 61 -4.85 14.76 4.92
N TYR A 62 -4.27 13.87 5.74
CA TYR A 62 -3.17 14.22 6.61
C TYR A 62 -1.87 14.33 5.82
N LYS A 63 -1.02 15.28 6.22
CA LYS A 63 0.29 15.47 5.59
C LYS A 63 1.25 14.37 6.03
N SER A 64 1.78 13.65 5.05
CA SER A 64 2.85 12.69 5.24
C SER A 64 4.22 13.38 5.03
N PRO A 65 5.24 13.14 5.86
CA PRO A 65 5.27 12.16 6.97
C PRO A 65 4.87 12.72 8.34
N ASP A 66 4.49 14.00 8.44
CA ASP A 66 4.28 14.72 9.71
C ASP A 66 3.29 14.01 10.65
N TYR A 67 2.19 13.48 10.10
CA TYR A 67 1.17 12.81 10.91
C TYR A 67 1.63 11.43 11.43
N GLU A 68 2.31 10.66 10.59
CA GLU A 68 2.87 9.36 10.95
C GLU A 68 4.01 9.50 11.96
N ASP A 69 4.85 10.53 11.81
CA ASP A 69 5.94 10.85 12.75
C ASP A 69 5.39 11.18 14.14
N LEU A 70 4.38 12.06 14.21
CA LEU A 70 3.69 12.38 15.46
C LEU A 70 3.09 11.12 16.11
N GLY A 71 2.42 10.27 15.33
CA GLY A 71 1.87 9.01 15.83
C GLY A 71 2.95 8.08 16.40
N PHE A 72 4.10 8.01 15.73
CA PHE A 72 5.25 7.23 16.17
C PHE A 72 5.82 7.74 17.49
N GLU A 73 6.04 9.06 17.64
CA GLU A 73 6.54 9.67 18.87
C GLU A 73 5.61 9.41 20.05
N LEU A 74 4.31 9.63 19.88
CA LEU A 74 3.31 9.41 20.93
C LEU A 74 3.26 7.93 21.37
N LEU A 75 3.35 7.00 20.41
CA LEU A 75 3.38 5.57 20.72
C LEU A 75 4.66 5.17 21.46
N ARG A 76 5.82 5.62 20.98
CA ARG A 76 7.13 5.39 21.60
C ARG A 76 7.13 5.86 23.05
N ASP A 77 6.71 7.10 23.28
CA ASP A 77 6.67 7.71 24.62
C ASP A 77 5.69 6.97 25.53
N ARG A 78 4.54 6.55 24.99
CA ARG A 78 3.57 5.73 25.72
C ARG A 78 4.16 4.39 26.13
N LEU A 79 4.89 3.69 25.24
CA LEU A 79 5.53 2.41 25.54
C LEU A 79 6.53 2.54 26.69
N VAL A 80 7.38 3.57 26.66
CA VAL A 80 8.33 3.84 27.75
C VAL A 80 7.59 4.12 29.07
N SER A 81 6.49 4.89 29.01
CA SER A 81 5.70 5.21 30.21
C SER A 81 5.07 3.99 30.90
N ILE A 82 4.87 2.89 30.19
CA ILE A 82 4.31 1.64 30.74
C ILE A 82 5.38 0.60 31.09
N GLY A 83 6.67 0.96 30.99
CA GLY A 83 7.78 0.14 31.47
C GLY A 83 8.66 -0.49 30.38
N TYR A 84 8.51 -0.12 29.10
CA TYR A 84 9.46 -0.54 28.07
C TYR A 84 10.83 0.18 28.26
N PRO A 85 11.93 -0.36 27.70
CA PRO A 85 13.26 0.21 27.86
C PRO A 85 13.38 1.65 27.34
N HIS A 86 14.16 2.49 28.04
CA HIS A 86 14.30 3.92 27.72
C HIS A 86 15.06 4.15 26.41
N GLU A 87 15.83 3.17 25.95
CA GLU A 87 16.52 3.17 24.67
C GLU A 87 15.56 3.38 23.50
N LEU A 88 14.26 3.07 23.67
CA LEU A 88 13.25 3.35 22.66
C LEU A 88 13.16 4.84 22.29
N LEU A 89 13.46 5.75 23.23
CA LEU A 89 13.43 7.20 23.00
C LEU A 89 14.45 7.67 21.95
N HIS A 90 15.46 6.85 21.64
CA HIS A 90 16.45 7.16 20.61
C HIS A 90 15.95 6.88 19.18
N TYR A 91 14.84 6.17 19.02
CA TYR A 91 14.27 5.92 17.69
C TYR A 91 13.51 7.14 17.18
N THR A 92 13.73 7.42 15.91
CA THR A 92 13.01 8.40 15.09
C THR A 92 12.26 7.68 13.99
N TYR A 93 11.13 8.22 13.55
CA TYR A 93 10.39 7.65 12.44
C TYR A 93 11.18 7.80 11.13
N ASP A 94 11.25 6.73 10.35
CA ASP A 94 11.81 6.73 8.99
C ASP A 94 10.69 6.40 7.99
N PRO A 95 10.17 7.39 7.23
CA PRO A 95 9.08 7.17 6.29
C PRO A 95 9.48 6.31 5.08
N THR A 96 10.78 6.02 4.89
CA THR A 96 11.26 5.22 3.75
C THR A 96 11.17 3.71 4.00
N PHE A 97 11.01 3.29 5.26
CA PHE A 97 10.96 1.89 5.64
C PHE A 97 9.56 1.25 5.48
N PRO A 98 8.48 1.76 6.12
CA PRO A 98 7.19 1.12 6.04
C PRO A 98 6.53 1.34 4.67
N THR A 99 5.83 0.32 4.19
CA THR A 99 4.94 0.43 3.04
C THR A 99 3.56 -0.10 3.43
N ARG A 100 2.49 0.53 2.94
CA ARG A 100 1.12 0.09 3.24
C ARG A 100 0.86 -1.37 2.79
N GLY A 101 0.08 -2.09 3.59
CA GLY A 101 -0.34 -3.47 3.29
C GLY A 101 0.76 -4.49 3.53
N LEU A 102 1.50 -4.35 4.63
CA LEU A 102 2.35 -5.39 5.19
C LEU A 102 1.55 -6.20 6.22
N VAL A 103 1.96 -7.45 6.44
CA VAL A 103 1.44 -8.32 7.48
C VAL A 103 2.49 -8.45 8.57
N PHE A 104 2.10 -8.24 9.82
CA PHE A 104 2.97 -8.50 10.97
C PHE A 104 2.73 -9.89 11.51
N ASP A 105 3.79 -10.69 11.53
CA ASP A 105 3.83 -12.00 12.14
C ASP A 105 4.21 -11.87 13.62
N THR A 106 3.24 -12.08 14.50
CA THR A 106 3.42 -11.94 15.94
C THR A 106 4.18 -13.11 16.57
N MET A 107 4.31 -14.25 15.88
CA MET A 107 4.99 -15.43 16.41
C MET A 107 6.50 -15.28 16.33
N TYR A 108 7.01 -14.82 15.18
CA TYR A 108 8.45 -14.66 14.95
C TYR A 108 8.90 -13.21 14.80
N GLY A 109 7.98 -12.23 14.86
CA GLY A 109 8.29 -10.80 14.82
C GLY A 109 8.68 -10.31 13.43
N ASN A 110 8.13 -10.92 12.36
CA ASN A 110 8.48 -10.59 10.99
C ASN A 110 7.48 -9.61 10.34
N LEU A 111 7.98 -8.76 9.45
CA LEU A 111 7.17 -7.96 8.54
C LEU A 111 7.18 -8.61 7.16
N LEU A 112 5.99 -8.94 6.65
CA LEU A 112 5.80 -9.68 5.41
C LEU A 112 5.06 -8.86 4.37
N LYS A 113 5.56 -8.87 3.12
CA LYS A 113 4.77 -8.49 1.95
C LYS A 113 4.29 -9.76 1.28
N VAL A 114 2.98 -9.89 1.12
CA VAL A 114 2.36 -11.07 0.50
C VAL A 114 1.61 -10.69 -0.77
N ASP A 115 1.51 -11.61 -1.72
CA ASP A 115 0.61 -11.49 -2.86
C ASP A 115 -0.83 -11.94 -2.50
N SER A 116 -1.74 -11.85 -3.46
CA SER A 116 -3.14 -12.28 -3.28
C SER A 116 -3.31 -13.79 -3.06
N ASN A 117 -2.31 -14.60 -3.39
CA ASN A 117 -2.31 -16.04 -3.20
C ASN A 117 -1.63 -16.46 -1.86
N GLY A 118 -1.21 -15.47 -1.07
CA GLY A 118 -0.53 -15.64 0.21
C GLY A 118 0.97 -15.91 0.09
N ASN A 119 1.57 -15.86 -1.11
CA ASN A 119 3.01 -16.10 -1.26
C ASN A 119 3.79 -14.91 -0.70
N ILE A 120 4.88 -15.21 0.01
CA ILE A 120 5.77 -14.19 0.56
C ILE A 120 6.63 -13.59 -0.57
N LEU A 121 6.41 -12.31 -0.84
CA LEU A 121 7.19 -11.50 -1.79
C LEU A 121 8.44 -10.92 -1.11
N LEU A 122 8.31 -10.54 0.16
CA LEU A 122 9.36 -9.92 0.97
C LEU A 122 9.16 -10.31 2.44
N CYS A 123 10.26 -10.54 3.15
CA CYS A 123 10.25 -10.78 4.59
C CYS A 123 11.38 -9.97 5.23
N SER A 124 11.07 -9.28 6.32
CA SER A 124 12.04 -8.55 7.14
C SER A 124 11.89 -8.93 8.61
N HIS A 125 13.01 -9.22 9.28
CA HIS A 125 13.08 -9.33 10.73
C HIS A 125 13.76 -8.06 11.27
N GLY A 126 12.99 -7.19 11.92
CA GLY A 126 13.41 -5.81 12.16
C GLY A 126 13.76 -5.13 10.83
N PHE A 127 14.99 -4.59 10.72
CA PHE A 127 15.51 -3.96 9.50
C PHE A 127 16.32 -4.92 8.60
N THR A 128 16.36 -6.22 8.93
CA THR A 128 17.11 -7.21 8.16
C THR A 128 16.18 -7.96 7.20
N PHE A 129 16.38 -7.75 5.89
CA PHE A 129 15.64 -8.48 4.86
C PHE A 129 16.16 -9.91 4.73
N LEU A 130 15.25 -10.89 4.85
CA LEU A 130 15.55 -12.30 4.74
C LEU A 130 15.56 -12.73 3.27
N LYS A 131 16.57 -13.53 2.88
CA LYS A 131 16.68 -14.11 1.53
C LYS A 131 15.83 -15.38 1.43
N ARG A 132 15.44 -15.74 0.21
CA ARG A 132 14.55 -16.88 -0.10
C ARG A 132 15.14 -18.28 0.20
N THR A 133 16.37 -18.41 0.68
CA THR A 133 17.02 -19.71 0.90
C THR A 133 16.84 -20.21 2.33
N GLU A 134 16.28 -21.42 2.45
CA GLU A 134 16.25 -22.38 3.59
C GLU A 134 15.68 -21.92 4.95
N ASP A 135 15.92 -20.70 5.42
CA ASP A 135 15.49 -20.23 6.76
C ASP A 135 13.97 -19.97 6.87
N VAL A 136 13.29 -19.74 5.73
CA VAL A 136 11.85 -19.44 5.66
C VAL A 136 11.00 -20.71 5.48
N GLY A 137 11.64 -21.84 5.16
CA GLY A 137 10.98 -23.07 4.70
C GLY A 137 9.94 -23.64 5.67
N ASP A 138 10.23 -23.61 6.97
CA ASP A 138 9.31 -24.08 8.02
C ASP A 138 8.48 -22.94 8.63
N GLN A 139 9.03 -21.74 8.79
CA GLN A 139 8.34 -20.61 9.46
C GLN A 139 7.28 -19.94 8.58
N GLY A 140 7.47 -19.94 7.25
CA GLY A 140 6.50 -19.40 6.32
C GLY A 140 5.20 -20.23 6.23
N SER A 141 5.28 -21.54 6.48
CA SER A 141 4.18 -22.49 6.29
C SER A 141 3.00 -22.27 7.24
N LEU A 142 3.28 -21.94 8.52
CA LEU A 142 2.24 -21.67 9.52
C LEU A 142 1.53 -20.32 9.27
N ILE A 143 2.27 -19.28 8.88
CA ILE A 143 1.71 -17.95 8.60
C ILE A 143 0.91 -17.96 7.29
N LEU A 144 1.40 -18.65 6.25
CA LEU A 144 0.65 -18.88 5.00
C LEU A 144 -0.70 -19.54 5.27
N THR A 145 -0.75 -20.47 6.22
CA THR A 145 -1.98 -21.18 6.60
C THR A 145 -2.97 -20.25 7.32
N LEU A 146 -2.50 -19.40 8.23
CA LEU A 146 -3.33 -18.41 8.96
C LEU A 146 -3.85 -17.28 8.05
N VAL A 147 -3.02 -16.77 7.12
CA VAL A 147 -3.45 -15.76 6.14
C VAL A 147 -4.48 -16.34 5.18
N ARG A 148 -4.26 -17.58 4.69
CA ARG A 148 -5.24 -18.26 3.81
C ARG A 148 -6.56 -18.54 4.52
N SER A 149 -6.52 -19.05 5.75
CA SER A 149 -7.73 -19.39 6.52
C SER A 149 -8.59 -18.16 6.88
N ASN A 150 -7.97 -16.99 7.10
CA ASN A 150 -8.70 -15.75 7.39
C ASN A 150 -9.19 -15.03 6.13
N CYS A 151 -8.50 -15.12 4.99
CA CYS A 151 -8.99 -14.56 3.73
C CYS A 151 -10.27 -15.27 3.23
N GLU A 152 -10.39 -16.58 3.43
CA GLU A 152 -11.60 -17.34 3.04
C GLU A 152 -12.85 -16.96 3.86
N HIS A 153 -12.67 -16.42 5.07
CA HIS A 153 -13.79 -15.98 5.93
C HIS A 153 -14.23 -14.53 5.68
N LEU A 154 -13.45 -13.74 4.95
CA LEU A 154 -13.77 -12.34 4.60
C LEU A 154 -14.37 -12.20 3.19
N SER A 155 -14.52 -13.29 2.45
CA SER A 155 -15.13 -13.33 1.11
C SER A 155 -16.53 -13.95 1.06
N GLN A 156 -17.24 -14.01 2.19
CA GLN A 156 -18.67 -14.39 2.24
C GLN A 156 -19.54 -13.18 2.61
#